data_AF-A0A5J4VM02-F1
#
_entry.id   AF-A0A5J4VM02-F1
#
_cell.length_a   1.000
_cell.length_b   1.000
_cell.length_c   1.000
_cell.angle_alpha   90.00
_cell.angle_beta   90.00
_cell.angle_gamma   90.00
#
_symmetry.space_group_name_H-M   'P 1'
#
loop_
_entity.id
_entity.type
_entity.pdbx_description
1 polymer ?
#
loop_
_entity_poly.entity_id
_entity_poly.type
_entity_poly.pdbx_seq_one_letter_code
_entity_poly.pdbx_strand_id
1 'polypeptide(L)'
;MMIFIQIRINVNGNTLTFNGYGFVDVGTDQTITGKKTFAGVNSGNIQINPTTIGFDDGLRISRTDPPDTGNSSIQLGYSRTSNTGDVVGQWSIFIPPISAEINPQSFVKALSSQAGDNTRGQQISADGNTLTFNGQIIAGTDTAICSVNY
;
A
#
# COMPACT_ATOMS: atom_id res chain seq x y z
N MET A 1 -3.70 -49.26 6.10
CA MET A 1 -4.32 -48.61 4.91
C MET A 1 -3.20 -48.00 4.11
N MET A 2 -2.98 -48.45 2.87
CA MET A 2 -1.93 -47.89 2.01
C MET A 2 -2.53 -46.72 1.23
N ILE A 3 -1.96 -45.52 1.39
CA ILE A 3 -2.39 -44.33 0.66
C ILE A 3 -1.49 -44.20 -0.57
N PHE A 4 -2.08 -44.23 -1.75
CA PHE A 4 -1.35 -43.97 -2.99
C PHE A 4 -1.42 -42.48 -3.31
N ILE A 5 -0.26 -41.86 -3.40
CA ILE A 5 -0.11 -40.48 -3.86
C ILE A 5 0.21 -40.52 -5.34
N GLN A 6 -0.39 -39.63 -6.13
CA GLN A 6 -0.15 -39.58 -7.56
C GLN A 6 0.37 -38.22 -8.01
N ILE A 7 1.51 -38.27 -8.70
CA ILE A 7 2.07 -37.16 -9.46
C ILE A 7 1.81 -37.46 -10.95
N ARG A 8 1.21 -36.52 -11.69
CA ARG A 8 0.98 -36.65 -13.14
C ARG A 8 1.52 -35.43 -13.88
N ILE A 9 2.21 -35.68 -14.99
CA ILE A 9 2.57 -34.68 -16.01
C ILE A 9 1.62 -34.89 -17.19
N ASN A 10 1.00 -33.81 -17.68
CA ASN A 10 0.12 -33.89 -18.85
C ASN A 10 0.92 -34.22 -20.14
N VAL A 11 0.25 -34.75 -21.16
CA VAL A 11 0.84 -35.16 -22.45
C VAL A 11 1.58 -34.02 -23.15
N ASN A 12 1.15 -32.77 -22.94
CA ASN A 12 1.82 -31.58 -23.48
C ASN A 12 3.04 -31.10 -22.67
N GLY A 13 3.36 -31.75 -21.54
CA GLY A 13 4.50 -31.42 -20.68
C GLY A 13 4.33 -30.18 -19.79
N ASN A 14 3.25 -29.42 -19.93
CA ASN A 14 3.12 -28.08 -19.34
C ASN A 14 2.36 -28.05 -18.00
N THR A 15 1.74 -29.16 -17.59
CA THR A 15 0.90 -29.19 -16.39
C THR A 15 1.30 -30.34 -15.48
N LEU A 16 1.67 -29.99 -14.24
CA LEU A 16 1.89 -30.92 -13.14
C LEU A 16 0.65 -30.94 -12.23
N THR A 17 0.22 -32.12 -11.80
CA THR A 17 -0.85 -32.27 -10.79
C THR A 17 -0.43 -33.22 -9.67
N PHE A 18 -0.90 -32.94 -8.46
CA PHE A 18 -0.72 -33.79 -7.28
C PHE A 18 -2.08 -34.17 -6.71
N ASN A 19 -2.41 -35.46 -6.72
CA ASN A 19 -3.74 -35.96 -6.33
C ASN A 19 -4.90 -35.23 -7.03
N GLY A 20 -4.70 -34.81 -8.28
CA GLY A 20 -5.68 -34.06 -9.07
C GLY A 20 -5.69 -32.54 -8.84
N TYR A 21 -4.88 -32.02 -7.92
CA TYR A 21 -4.74 -30.58 -7.68
C TYR A 21 -3.64 -29.98 -8.57
N GLY A 22 -3.94 -28.84 -9.18
CA GLY A 22 -2.96 -28.04 -9.93
C GLY A 22 -2.05 -27.25 -9.02
N PHE A 23 -0.84 -26.94 -9.52
CA PHE A 23 0.09 -26.02 -8.89
C PHE A 23 -0.02 -24.63 -9.52
N VAL A 24 0.34 -23.61 -8.74
CA VAL A 24 0.44 -22.23 -9.26
C VAL A 24 1.79 -22.10 -9.99
N ASP A 25 1.76 -21.59 -11.23
CA ASP A 25 2.93 -21.28 -12.05
C ASP A 25 3.27 -19.79 -11.91
N VAL A 26 4.56 -19.50 -11.79
CA VAL A 26 5.08 -18.13 -11.62
C VAL A 26 5.22 -17.42 -12.97
N GLY A 27 5.35 -18.17 -14.08
CA GLY A 27 5.65 -17.61 -15.40
C GLY A 27 4.45 -17.26 -16.27
N THR A 28 3.22 -17.52 -15.81
CA THR A 28 2.00 -17.39 -16.64
C THR A 28 0.85 -16.74 -15.88
N ASP A 29 -0.06 -16.11 -16.61
CA ASP A 29 -1.32 -15.62 -16.05
C ASP A 29 -2.19 -16.79 -15.62
N GLN A 30 -2.65 -16.78 -14.36
CA GLN A 30 -3.43 -17.85 -13.78
C GLN A 30 -4.64 -17.37 -12.98
N THR A 31 -5.76 -18.07 -13.14
CA THR A 31 -6.94 -17.90 -12.30
C THR A 31 -6.88 -18.86 -11.12
N ILE A 32 -6.70 -18.31 -9.91
CA ILE A 32 -6.71 -19.09 -8.67
C ILE A 32 -8.07 -18.93 -7.99
N THR A 33 -8.82 -20.01 -7.85
CA THR A 33 -10.15 -19.98 -7.22
C THR A 33 -10.12 -20.38 -5.74
N GLY A 34 -11.10 -19.91 -4.99
CA GLY A 34 -11.26 -20.19 -3.55
C GLY A 34 -10.33 -19.39 -2.63
N LYS A 35 -10.64 -19.37 -1.33
CA LYS A 35 -9.90 -18.61 -0.31
C LYS A 35 -8.41 -19.01 -0.29
N LYS A 36 -7.52 -18.00 -0.26
CA LYS A 36 -6.09 -18.15 -0.02
C LYS A 36 -5.70 -17.33 1.21
N THR A 37 -4.85 -17.89 2.06
CA THR A 37 -4.43 -17.27 3.31
C THR A 37 -2.90 -17.26 3.34
N PHE A 38 -2.31 -16.07 3.45
CA PHE A 38 -0.86 -15.84 3.43
C PHE A 38 -0.31 -15.48 4.82
N ALA A 39 -0.77 -16.16 5.87
CA ALA A 39 -0.34 -15.89 7.23
C ALA A 39 1.15 -16.27 7.41
N GLY A 40 1.94 -15.39 8.04
CA GLY A 40 3.36 -15.64 8.33
C GLY A 40 4.31 -15.48 7.14
N VAL A 41 3.86 -14.94 6.01
CA VAL A 41 4.72 -14.63 4.86
C VAL A 41 5.44 -13.31 5.12
N ASN A 42 6.77 -13.28 5.00
CA ASN A 42 7.53 -12.05 4.92
C ASN A 42 7.43 -11.53 3.48
N SER A 43 6.35 -10.82 3.18
CA SER A 43 6.16 -10.16 1.89
C SER A 43 6.73 -8.75 1.96
N GLY A 44 7.49 -8.35 0.94
CA GLY A 44 7.83 -6.94 0.72
C GLY A 44 6.58 -6.15 0.30
N ASN A 45 6.65 -5.47 -0.85
CA ASN A 45 5.49 -4.76 -1.38
C ASN A 45 4.45 -5.75 -1.92
N ILE A 46 3.23 -5.74 -1.38
CA ILE A 46 2.08 -6.43 -1.98
C ILE A 46 1.32 -5.42 -2.81
N GLN A 47 1.09 -5.78 -4.07
CA GLN A 47 0.29 -5.01 -5.02
C GLN A 47 -0.88 -5.87 -5.48
N ILE A 48 -2.08 -5.28 -5.52
CA ILE A 48 -3.29 -5.90 -6.06
C ILE A 48 -3.60 -5.19 -7.38
N ASN A 49 -3.73 -5.96 -8.46
CA ASN A 49 -3.89 -5.52 -9.86
C ASN A 49 -2.71 -4.84 -10.58
N PRO A 50 -1.43 -4.94 -10.15
CA PRO A 50 -0.35 -4.26 -10.86
C PRO A 50 -0.29 -4.77 -12.30
N THR A 51 -0.54 -3.92 -13.29
CA THR A 51 -0.23 -4.28 -14.68
C THR A 51 1.29 -4.22 -14.89
N THR A 52 1.77 -4.65 -16.06
CA THR A 52 3.17 -4.99 -16.36
C THR A 52 4.19 -3.85 -16.24
N ILE A 53 3.76 -2.65 -15.89
CA ILE A 53 4.61 -1.49 -15.66
C ILE A 53 4.28 -0.88 -14.31
N GLY A 54 5.32 -0.40 -13.62
CA GLY A 54 5.26 0.04 -12.24
C GLY A 54 4.07 0.96 -11.96
N PHE A 55 3.37 0.65 -10.86
CA PHE A 55 2.25 1.40 -10.29
C PHE A 55 0.91 1.33 -11.05
N ASP A 56 0.84 0.63 -12.19
CA ASP A 56 -0.37 0.63 -13.00
C ASP A 56 -1.54 -0.15 -12.36
N ASP A 57 -2.64 0.57 -12.09
CA ASP A 57 -3.95 0.11 -11.60
C ASP A 57 -3.93 -0.78 -10.34
N GLY A 58 -4.16 -0.24 -9.14
CA GLY A 58 -4.24 -1.12 -7.97
C GLY A 58 -4.32 -0.48 -6.58
N LEU A 59 -4.44 -1.34 -5.57
CA LEU A 59 -4.19 -1.00 -4.17
C LEU A 59 -2.77 -1.45 -3.82
N ARG A 60 -1.92 -0.49 -3.45
CA ARG A 60 -0.57 -0.75 -2.95
C ARG A 60 -0.54 -0.49 -1.44
N ILE A 61 -0.03 -1.47 -0.72
CA ILE A 61 0.44 -1.32 0.66
C ILE A 61 1.94 -1.58 0.60
N SER A 62 2.73 -0.54 0.72
CA SER A 62 4.16 -0.63 0.49
C SER A 62 4.97 0.14 1.51
N ARG A 63 6.18 -0.37 1.73
CA ARG A 63 7.29 0.35 2.34
C ARG A 63 8.36 0.56 1.27
N THR A 64 8.76 1.81 1.07
CA THR A 64 9.84 2.12 0.10
C THR A 64 11.19 1.68 0.68
N ASP A 65 12.13 1.29 -0.16
CA ASP A 65 13.53 1.06 0.27
C ASP A 65 14.18 2.42 0.61
N PRO A 66 15.02 2.58 1.66
CA PRO A 66 15.59 1.56 2.57
C PRO A 66 14.58 0.94 3.54
N PRO A 67 14.77 -0.30 4.02
CA PRO A 67 13.81 -0.98 4.90
C PRO A 67 13.65 -0.27 6.24
N ASP A 68 14.63 0.50 6.71
CA ASP A 68 14.60 1.13 8.04
C ASP A 68 14.14 2.59 8.02
N THR A 69 14.20 3.26 6.86
CA THR A 69 13.87 4.69 6.70
C THR A 69 12.83 4.95 5.62
N GLY A 70 12.26 3.89 5.05
CA GLY A 70 11.21 3.98 4.05
C GLY A 70 9.89 4.49 4.62
N ASN A 71 9.22 5.36 3.87
CA ASN A 71 7.82 5.70 4.13
C ASN A 71 6.93 4.48 3.91
N SER A 72 5.85 4.40 4.69
CA SER A 72 4.78 3.42 4.49
C SER A 72 3.53 4.16 4.02
N SER A 73 2.90 3.70 2.94
CA SER A 73 1.74 4.38 2.35
C SER A 73 0.66 3.44 1.84
N ILE A 74 -0.58 3.88 1.96
CA ILE A 74 -1.73 3.38 1.20
C ILE A 74 -2.05 4.44 0.14
N GLN A 75 -2.02 4.05 -1.13
CA GLN A 75 -2.20 4.95 -2.27
C GLN A 75 -3.54 4.66 -2.95
N LEU A 76 -4.37 5.69 -3.13
CA LEU A 76 -5.73 5.60 -3.69
C LEU A 76 -5.89 6.57 -4.88
N GLY A 77 -6.47 6.07 -5.97
CA GLY A 77 -6.67 6.82 -7.22
C GLY A 77 -5.40 6.83 -8.09
N TYR A 78 -5.52 6.34 -9.32
CA TYR A 78 -4.41 6.16 -10.24
C TYR A 78 -4.64 6.87 -11.57
N SER A 79 -3.56 7.20 -12.31
CA SER A 79 -3.60 7.68 -13.68
C SER A 79 -2.82 6.73 -14.58
N ARG A 80 -3.49 6.17 -15.59
CA ARG A 80 -2.93 5.21 -16.57
C ARG A 80 -1.76 5.75 -17.39
N THR A 81 -1.37 7.01 -17.22
CA THR A 81 -0.39 7.70 -18.07
C THR A 81 0.81 8.26 -17.30
N SER A 82 0.86 8.13 -15.97
CA SER A 82 1.96 8.64 -15.15
C SER A 82 2.46 7.52 -14.23
N ASN A 83 3.56 6.90 -14.64
CA ASN A 83 4.19 5.74 -14.02
C ASN A 83 5.46 6.08 -13.24
N THR A 84 5.77 7.37 -13.08
CA THR A 84 6.92 7.87 -12.32
C THR A 84 6.56 9.20 -11.65
N GLY A 85 7.02 9.38 -10.41
CA GLY A 85 6.72 10.56 -9.60
C GLY A 85 5.31 10.57 -9.01
N ASP A 86 4.90 11.73 -8.49
CA ASP A 86 3.57 11.91 -7.93
C ASP A 86 2.51 11.94 -9.03
N VAL A 87 1.63 10.95 -9.00
CA VAL A 87 0.55 10.83 -9.98
C VAL A 87 -0.50 11.92 -9.74
N VAL A 88 -0.84 12.69 -10.78
CA VAL A 88 -1.84 13.76 -10.69
C VAL A 88 -3.18 13.21 -10.19
N GLY A 89 -3.69 13.76 -9.09
CA GLY A 89 -4.97 13.38 -8.49
C GLY A 89 -4.92 12.16 -7.54
N GLN A 90 -3.75 11.54 -7.35
CA GLN A 90 -3.57 10.47 -6.37
C GLN A 90 -3.59 11.01 -4.95
N TRP A 91 -4.27 10.30 -4.05
CA TRP A 91 -4.23 10.55 -2.62
C TRP A 91 -3.35 9.51 -1.92
N SER A 92 -2.56 9.99 -0.97
CA SER A 92 -1.72 9.18 -0.10
C SER A 92 -2.18 9.31 1.34
N ILE A 93 -2.29 8.17 2.03
CA ILE A 93 -2.34 8.08 3.48
C ILE A 93 -1.01 7.47 3.91
N PHE A 94 -0.17 8.23 4.60
CA PHE A 94 1.21 7.83 4.84
C PHE A 94 1.78 8.41 6.13
N ILE A 95 2.88 7.80 6.59
CA ILE A 95 3.67 8.26 7.73
C ILE A 95 5.09 8.57 7.21
N PRO A 96 5.55 9.84 7.27
CA PRO A 96 6.92 10.21 6.91
C PRO A 96 7.93 9.50 7.81
N PRO A 97 9.13 9.19 7.30
CA PRO A 97 10.18 8.61 8.13
C PRO A 97 10.63 9.58 9.23
N ILE A 98 11.27 9.04 10.26
CA ILE A 98 11.82 9.86 11.36
C ILE A 98 12.85 10.89 10.89
N SER A 99 13.53 10.61 9.78
CA SER A 99 14.50 11.51 9.15
C SER A 99 13.88 12.58 8.26
N ALA A 100 12.55 12.62 8.13
CA ALA A 100 11.89 13.62 7.30
C ALA A 100 12.05 15.02 7.91
N GLU A 101 12.41 16.01 7.09
CA GLU A 101 12.50 17.40 7.52
C GLU A 101 11.12 17.98 7.87
N ILE A 102 10.07 17.47 7.21
CA ILE A 102 8.71 17.94 7.36
C ILE A 102 7.87 16.82 7.99
N ASN A 103 7.27 17.13 9.14
CA ASN A 103 6.33 16.26 9.86
C ASN A 103 6.83 14.83 10.12
N PRO A 104 8.06 14.64 10.66
CA PRO A 104 8.59 13.30 10.90
C PRO A 104 7.66 12.48 11.80
N GLN A 105 7.33 11.26 11.37
CA GLN A 105 6.42 10.33 12.06
C GLN A 105 4.97 10.80 12.26
N SER A 106 4.56 11.91 11.66
CA SER A 106 3.15 12.34 11.68
C SER A 106 2.25 11.44 10.82
N PHE A 107 0.97 11.35 11.12
CA PHE A 107 -0.01 10.71 10.24
C PHE A 107 -0.54 11.74 9.24
N VAL A 108 -0.31 11.53 7.94
CA VAL A 108 -0.65 12.49 6.90
C VAL A 108 -1.58 11.87 5.86
N LYS A 109 -2.63 12.63 5.49
CA LYS A 109 -3.49 12.37 4.33
C LYS A 109 -3.49 13.58 3.40
N ALA A 110 -2.88 13.44 2.23
CA ALA A 110 -2.76 14.51 1.25
C ALA A 110 -2.82 13.96 -0.18
N LEU A 111 -2.90 14.86 -1.18
CA LEU A 111 -2.50 14.48 -2.53
C LEU A 111 -1.05 14.02 -2.50
N SER A 112 -0.70 12.97 -3.25
CA SER A 112 0.68 12.43 -3.26
C SER A 112 1.72 13.51 -3.56
N SER A 113 1.42 14.38 -4.54
CA SER A 113 2.26 15.54 -4.89
C SER A 113 2.42 16.60 -3.81
N GLN A 114 1.66 16.50 -2.74
CA GLN A 114 1.67 17.41 -1.60
C GLN A 114 2.02 16.69 -0.30
N ALA A 115 2.41 15.42 -0.36
CA ALA A 115 2.76 14.63 0.81
C ALA A 115 3.88 15.30 1.64
N GLY A 116 4.86 15.91 0.99
CA GLY A 116 5.92 16.66 1.67
C GLY A 116 5.55 18.07 2.17
N ASP A 117 4.32 18.55 2.00
CA ASP A 117 3.93 19.94 2.28
C ASP A 117 3.07 20.03 3.57
N ASN A 118 3.55 20.76 4.58
CA ASN A 118 2.81 20.96 5.85
C ASN A 118 1.62 21.93 5.72
N THR A 119 1.48 22.61 4.59
CA THR A 119 0.37 23.52 4.30
C THR A 119 -0.76 22.85 3.51
N ARG A 120 -0.71 21.53 3.33
CA ARG A 120 -1.67 20.77 2.54
C ARG A 120 -2.12 19.50 3.25
N GLY A 121 -3.39 19.14 3.01
CA GLY A 121 -3.97 17.90 3.50
C GLY A 121 -4.31 17.94 4.99
N GLN A 122 -4.64 16.76 5.53
CA GLN A 122 -4.92 16.53 6.93
C GLN A 122 -3.71 15.88 7.61
N GLN A 123 -3.31 16.39 8.77
CA GLN A 123 -2.11 15.91 9.47
C GLN A 123 -2.39 15.77 10.97
N ILE A 124 -1.99 14.65 11.56
CA ILE A 124 -1.92 14.46 13.02
C ILE A 124 -0.44 14.40 13.39
N SER A 125 -0.01 15.22 14.34
CA SER A 125 1.37 15.24 14.83
C SER A 125 1.80 13.88 15.38
N ALA A 126 3.11 13.61 15.39
CA ALA A 126 3.66 12.34 15.86
C ALA A 126 3.29 12.00 17.32
N ASP A 127 3.10 13.01 18.17
CA ASP A 127 2.65 12.86 19.56
C ASP A 127 1.12 12.75 19.71
N GLY A 128 0.37 12.91 18.62
CA GLY A 128 -1.09 12.86 18.60
C GLY A 128 -1.79 14.11 19.15
N ASN A 129 -1.05 15.16 19.54
CA ASN A 129 -1.62 16.33 20.22
C ASN A 129 -2.16 17.41 19.30
N THR A 130 -1.79 17.43 18.02
CA THR A 130 -2.18 18.48 17.07
C THR A 130 -2.76 17.86 15.81
N LEU A 131 -3.97 18.29 15.43
CA LEU A 131 -4.60 18.00 14.14
C LEU A 131 -4.66 19.27 13.30
N THR A 132 -4.11 19.22 12.09
CA THR A 132 -4.15 20.33 11.13
C THR A 132 -4.90 19.95 9.86
N PHE A 133 -5.49 20.95 9.20
CA PHE A 133 -6.02 20.85 7.84
C PHE A 133 -5.54 22.05 7.01
N ASN A 134 -4.82 21.77 5.92
CA ASN A 134 -4.19 22.79 5.06
C ASN A 134 -3.37 23.83 5.84
N GLY A 135 -2.55 23.34 6.80
CA GLY A 135 -1.69 24.17 7.64
C GLY A 135 -2.39 24.90 8.80
N GLN A 136 -3.72 24.83 8.89
CA GLN A 136 -4.47 25.42 10.00
C GLN A 136 -4.67 24.38 11.11
N ILE A 137 -4.40 24.76 12.36
CA ILE A 137 -4.69 23.89 13.50
C ILE A 137 -6.20 23.88 13.73
N ILE A 138 -6.80 22.70 13.73
CA ILE A 138 -8.25 22.51 13.93
C ILE A 138 -8.57 21.76 15.23
N ALA A 139 -7.57 21.14 15.87
CA ALA A 139 -7.67 20.64 17.25
C ALA A 139 -6.27 20.46 17.85
N GLY A 140 -6.14 20.71 19.15
CA GLY A 140 -4.97 20.36 19.95
C GLY A 140 -5.04 20.80 21.40
N THR A 141 -4.07 20.38 22.22
CA THR A 141 -4.06 20.62 23.67
C THR A 141 -4.02 22.10 24.06
N ASP A 142 -3.56 22.97 23.15
CA ASP A 142 -3.52 24.43 23.32
C ASP A 142 -4.44 25.19 22.34
N THR A 143 -5.26 24.48 21.54
CA THR A 143 -6.29 25.17 20.76
C THR A 143 -7.42 25.55 21.68
N ALA A 144 -7.74 26.84 21.72
CA ALA A 144 -8.93 27.31 22.40
C ALA A 144 -10.15 26.54 21.85
N ILE A 145 -10.90 25.88 22.74
CA ILE A 145 -12.19 25.25 22.43
C ILE A 145 -13.22 26.39 22.20
N CYS A 146 -13.03 27.18 21.16
CA CYS A 146 -13.96 28.25 20.81
C CYS A 146 -14.08 28.36 19.28
N SER A 147 -14.67 27.31 18.70
CA SER A 147 -15.51 27.49 17.52
C SER A 147 -16.73 26.59 17.69
N VAL A 148 -17.81 27.17 18.24
CA VAL A 148 -19.15 26.68 17.94
C VAL A 148 -19.47 27.25 16.57
N ASN A 149 -19.40 26.40 15.54
CA ASN A 149 -19.94 26.77 14.24
C ASN A 149 -21.46 26.93 14.38
N TYR A 150 -21.96 28.14 14.16
CA TYR A 150 -23.39 28.39 13.92
C TYR A 150 -23.81 27.77 12.58
#